data_AF-A0A359LN83-F1
#
_entry.id   AF-A0A359LN83-F1
#
_cell.length_a   1.000
_cell.length_b   1.000
_cell.length_c   1.000
_cell.angle_alpha   90.00
_cell.angle_beta   90.00
_cell.angle_gamma   90.00
#
_symmetry.space_group_name_H-M   'P 1'
#
loop_
_entity.id
_entity.type
_entity.pdbx_description
1 polymer ?
#
loop_
_entity_poly.entity_id
_entity_poly.type
_entity_poly.pdbx_seq_one_letter_code
_entity_poly.pdbx_strand_id
1 'polypeptide(L)' 'FRSSSLSQADFRGAKLGATDLRGSTVDGMIVGIEDLRGAIVDPVQAAAFARLMGLQIE' A
#
# COMPACT_ATOMS: atom_id res chain seq x y z
N PHE A 1 8.99 -5.88 0.79
CA PHE A 1 8.23 -6.83 -0.03
C PHE A 1 8.29 -6.38 -1.47
N ARG A 2 9.40 -6.59 -2.18
CA ARG A 2 9.49 -6.15 -3.58
C ARG A 2 8.89 -7.23 -4.48
N SER A 3 8.13 -6.82 -5.50
CA SER A 3 7.59 -7.73 -6.52
C SER A 3 6.86 -8.96 -5.96
N SER A 4 6.13 -8.76 -4.87
CA SER A 4 5.36 -9.79 -4.17
C SER A 4 3.86 -9.59 -4.42
N SER A 5 3.08 -10.67 -4.31
CA SER A 5 1.62 -10.54 -4.29
C SER A 5 1.16 -10.25 -2.87
N LEU A 6 0.60 -9.06 -2.64
CA LEU A 6 0.01 -8.62 -1.37
C LEU A 6 -1.49 -8.34 -1.49
N SER A 7 -2.09 -8.78 -2.60
CA SER A 7 -3.51 -8.58 -2.88
C SER A 7 -4.36 -9.20 -1.77
N GLN A 8 -5.36 -8.46 -1.29
CA GLN A 8 -6.26 -8.87 -0.20
C GLN A 8 -5.59 -9.21 1.14
N ALA A 9 -4.29 -8.96 1.30
CA ALA A 9 -3.60 -9.21 2.56
C ALA A 9 -4.03 -8.20 3.64
N ASP A 10 -4.18 -8.66 4.88
CA ASP A 10 -4.48 -7.82 6.02
C ASP A 10 -3.20 -7.43 6.76
N PHE A 11 -2.88 -6.14 6.70
CA PHE A 11 -1.75 -5.49 7.34
C PHE A 11 -2.17 -4.43 8.37
N ARG A 12 -3.42 -4.46 8.86
CA ARG A 12 -3.84 -3.53 9.91
C ARG A 12 -2.98 -3.69 11.16
N GLY A 13 -2.38 -2.59 11.62
CA GLY A 13 -1.46 -2.59 12.77
C GLY A 13 -0.06 -3.10 12.46
N ALA A 14 0.25 -3.46 11.21
CA ALA A 14 1.59 -3.81 10.80
C ALA A 14 2.44 -2.55 10.62
N LYS A 15 3.66 -2.53 11.16
CA LYS A 15 4.59 -1.42 10.96
C LYS A 15 5.26 -1.54 9.58
N LEU A 16 4.58 -1.06 8.53
CA LEU A 16 5.11 -1.05 7.16
C LEU A 16 5.94 0.19 6.83
N GLY A 17 6.11 1.12 7.77
CA GLY A 17 6.97 2.28 7.61
C GLY A 17 8.39 1.89 7.14
N ALA A 18 8.94 2.69 6.21
CA ALA A 18 10.21 2.45 5.52
C ALA A 18 10.32 1.14 4.71
N THR A 19 9.25 0.35 4.61
CA THR A 19 9.27 -0.88 3.80
C THR A 19 9.21 -0.55 2.33
N ASP A 20 10.08 -1.18 1.53
CA ASP A 20 10.00 -1.13 0.07
C ASP A 20 8.93 -2.10 -0.44
N LEU A 21 7.84 -1.53 -0.96
CA LEU A 21 6.72 -2.25 -1.54
C LEU A 21 6.74 -2.21 -3.07
N ARG A 22 7.64 -1.44 -3.70
CA ARG A 22 7.62 -1.18 -5.16
C ARG A 22 7.50 -2.46 -5.99
N GLY A 23 6.64 -2.42 -7.00
CA GLY A 23 6.40 -3.54 -7.91
C GLY A 23 5.57 -4.69 -7.32
N SER A 24 5.12 -4.61 -6.07
CA SER A 24 4.14 -5.55 -5.50
C SER A 24 2.72 -5.22 -5.92
N THR A 25 1.87 -6.23 -6.04
CA THR A 25 0.42 -6.02 -6.25
C THR A 25 -0.23 -5.76 -4.90
N VAL A 26 -0.96 -4.64 -4.78
CA VAL A 26 -1.55 -4.16 -3.52
C VAL A 26 -3.08 -4.05 -3.58
N ASP A 27 -3.68 -4.58 -4.63
CA ASP A 27 -5.12 -4.51 -4.86
C ASP A 27 -5.92 -5.16 -3.72
N GLY A 28 -6.76 -4.33 -3.08
CA GLY A 28 -7.59 -4.73 -1.93
C GLY A 28 -6.80 -5.09 -0.68
N MET A 29 -5.52 -4.74 -0.60
CA MET A 29 -4.75 -4.81 0.63
C MET A 29 -5.46 -4.00 1.73
N ILE A 30 -5.65 -4.60 2.90
CA ILE A 30 -6.28 -3.96 4.05
C ILE A 30 -5.17 -3.38 4.91
N VAL A 31 -5.10 -2.06 5.03
CA VAL A 31 -4.01 -1.39 5.74
C VAL A 31 -4.49 -0.05 6.30
N GLY A 32 -3.96 0.36 7.45
CA GLY A 32 -4.17 1.71 7.97
C GLY A 32 -3.22 2.73 7.35
N ILE A 33 -3.63 4.00 7.28
CA ILE A 33 -2.74 5.10 6.85
C ILE A 33 -1.49 5.18 7.71
N GLU A 34 -1.64 5.05 9.04
CA GLU A 34 -0.51 5.10 9.97
C GLU A 34 0.47 3.93 9.77
N ASP A 35 -0.03 2.77 9.35
CA ASP A 35 0.78 1.58 9.07
C ASP A 35 1.72 1.82 7.87
N LEU A 36 1.27 2.60 6.88
CA LEU A 36 2.01 2.94 5.65
C LEU A 36 2.97 4.13 5.81
N ARG A 37 3.02 4.79 6.97
CA ARG A 37 3.79 6.03 7.13
C ARG A 37 5.28 5.83 6.81
N GLY A 38 5.72 6.39 5.69
CA GLY A 38 7.10 6.28 5.20
C GLY A 38 7.39 5.02 4.36
N ALA A 39 6.38 4.24 3.99
CA ALA A 39 6.55 3.15 3.04
C ALA A 39 7.01 3.68 1.66
N ILE A 40 7.82 2.89 0.96
CA ILE A 40 8.34 3.26 -0.36
C ILE A 40 7.50 2.54 -1.41
N VAL A 41 6.84 3.32 -2.26
CA VAL A 41 5.86 2.84 -3.25
C VAL A 41 6.14 3.45 -4.61
N ASP A 42 5.68 2.81 -5.68
CA ASP A 42 5.67 3.40 -7.02
C ASP A 42 4.39 4.23 -7.27
N PRO A 43 4.32 5.04 -8.34
CA PRO A 43 3.16 5.90 -8.60
C PRO A 43 1.83 5.15 -8.73
N VAL A 44 1.84 3.93 -9.28
CA VAL A 44 0.63 3.11 -9.43
C VAL A 44 0.13 2.67 -8.07
N GLN A 45 1.03 2.22 -7.20
CA GLN A 45 0.70 1.88 -5.81
C GLN A 45 0.24 3.10 -5.01
N ALA A 46 0.87 4.26 -5.18
CA ALA A 46 0.44 5.51 -4.53
C ALA A 46 -1.01 5.85 -4.90
N ALA A 47 -1.37 5.72 -6.18
CA ALA A 47 -2.74 5.92 -6.64
C ALA A 47 -3.71 4.90 -6.01
N ALA A 48 -3.33 3.63 -5.93
CA ALA A 48 -4.13 2.60 -5.26
C ALA A 48 -4.39 2.94 -3.78
N PHE A 49 -3.35 3.38 -3.04
CA PHE A 49 -3.50 3.80 -1.65
C PHE A 49 -4.34 5.07 -1.49
N ALA A 50 -4.21 6.06 -2.38
CA ALA A 50 -5.06 7.24 -2.38
C ALA A 50 -6.55 6.88 -2.59
N ARG A 51 -6.87 5.93 -3.46
CA ARG A 51 -8.24 5.42 -3.61
C ARG A 51 -8.77 4.74 -2.34
N LEU A 52 -7.92 4.01 -1.61
CA LEU A 52 -8.28 3.44 -0.31
C LEU A 52 -8.58 4.51 0.75
N MET A 53 -8.03 5.72 0.60
CA MET A 53 -8.34 6.88 1.44
C MET A 53 -9.60 7.63 1.00
N GLY A 54 -10.34 7.14 0.00
CA GLY A 54 -11.55 7.78 -0.52
C GLY A 54 -11.28 8.89 -1.54
N LEU A 55 -10.05 9.01 -2.05
CA LEU A 55 -9.71 9.97 -3.10
C LEU A 55 -10.07 9.43 -4.49
N GLN A 56 -10.65 10.27 -5.32
CA GLN A 56 -10.86 9.99 -6.75
C GLN A 56 -9.63 10.42 -7.54
N ILE A 57 -9.18 9.57 -8.47
CA ILE A 57 -8.00 9.80 -9.31
C ILE A 57 -8.42 9.68 -10.77
N GLU A 58 -8.04 10.66 -11.59
CA GLU A 58 -8.35 10.79 -13.02
C GLU A 58 -7.08 11.03 -13.84
#